data_AF-A0A7C5VZ69-F1
#
_entry.id   AF-A0A7C5VZ69-F1
#
_cell.length_a   1.000
_cell.length_b   1.000
_cell.length_c   1.000
_cell.angle_alpha   90.00
_cell.angle_beta   90.00
_cell.angle_gamma   90.00
#
_symmetry.space_group_name_H-M   'P 1'
#
loop_
_entity.id
_entity.type
_entity.pdbx_description
1 polymer ?
#
loop_
_entity_poly.entity_id
_entity_poly.type
_entity_poly.pdbx_seq_one_letter_code
_entity_poly.pdbx_strand_id
1 'polypeptide(L)'
;MYPQRRALEWAQWVLARHGVVFLDTETTGVGRFDEVIEIAVLDASGRVLLQSLVQPTRPVHPEAVRIHGLTDAELARAPAWPMVYRELLAVLRSFPIVIAYNADFDRRLIAQTCGEHGLPPPEPDWHCAMRRFAEYAGPPPVDSWRRYHRLAEALERFGLSHPDSHRAAADAEGCRELVHAMARGLPLRF
;
A
#
# COMPACT_ATOMS: atom_id res chain seq x y z
N MET A 1 -2.85 -4.90 27.84
CA MET A 1 -3.26 -3.72 27.05
C MET A 1 -4.22 -4.18 25.98
N TYR A 2 -5.40 -3.57 25.84
CA TYR A 2 -6.42 -4.00 24.87
C TYR A 2 -5.91 -3.84 23.42
N PRO A 3 -6.11 -4.82 22.51
CA PRO A 3 -5.62 -4.76 21.12
C PRO A 3 -5.96 -3.45 20.40
N GLN A 4 -7.19 -2.96 20.57
CA GLN A 4 -7.65 -1.72 19.97
C GLN A 4 -6.85 -0.51 20.42
N ARG A 5 -6.49 -0.44 21.70
CA ARG A 5 -5.67 0.65 22.25
C ARG A 5 -4.26 0.64 21.65
N ARG A 6 -3.66 -0.53 21.44
CA ARG A 6 -2.35 -0.66 20.77
C ARG A 6 -2.39 -0.16 19.33
N ALA A 7 -3.47 -0.44 18.60
CA ALA A 7 -3.65 0.03 17.23
C ALA A 7 -3.82 1.55 17.17
N LEU A 8 -4.60 2.13 18.07
CA LEU A 8 -4.79 3.57 18.20
C LEU A 8 -3.47 4.28 18.55
N GLU A 9 -2.75 3.81 19.56
CA GLU A 9 -1.45 4.37 19.97
C GLU A 9 -0.40 4.25 18.85
N TRP A 10 -0.41 3.14 18.09
CA TRP A 10 0.41 3.01 16.88
C TRP A 10 0.05 4.04 15.82
N ALA A 11 -1.24 4.25 15.53
CA ALA A 11 -1.67 5.21 14.52
C ALA A 11 -1.28 6.64 14.92
N GLN A 12 -1.43 7.00 16.20
CA GLN A 12 -0.96 8.28 16.74
C GLN A 12 0.57 8.43 16.63
N TRP A 13 1.33 7.37 16.93
CA TRP A 13 2.77 7.34 16.77
C TRP A 13 3.20 7.54 15.30
N VAL A 14 2.49 6.93 14.35
CA VAL A 14 2.73 7.11 12.90
C VAL A 14 2.59 8.58 12.53
N LEU A 15 1.49 9.24 12.92
CA LEU A 15 1.21 10.61 12.51
C LEU A 15 2.02 11.67 13.25
N ALA A 16 2.55 11.34 14.44
CA ALA A 16 3.40 12.24 15.20
C ALA A 16 4.86 12.28 14.71
N ARG A 17 5.25 11.40 13.78
CA ARG A 17 6.63 11.26 13.31
C ARG A 17 6.85 11.96 11.98
N HIS A 18 8.04 12.53 11.85
CA HIS A 18 8.60 12.87 10.55
C HIS A 18 9.15 11.61 9.86
N GLY A 19 9.21 11.63 8.53
CA GLY A 19 9.80 10.54 7.75
C GLY A 19 8.89 9.31 7.58
N VAL A 20 7.57 9.50 7.68
CA VAL A 20 6.57 8.47 7.39
C VAL A 20 5.98 8.68 5.99
N VAL A 21 5.85 7.60 5.24
CA VAL A 21 5.12 7.56 3.97
C VAL A 21 4.12 6.41 3.91
N PHE A 22 3.12 6.59 3.07
CA PHE A 22 2.12 5.60 2.69
C PHE A 22 2.43 5.13 1.27
N LEU A 23 2.56 3.83 1.09
CA LEU A 23 2.96 3.20 -0.16
C LEU A 23 1.95 2.14 -0.56
N ASP A 24 1.69 2.09 -1.86
CA ASP A 24 0.93 1.01 -2.49
C ASP A 24 1.49 0.70 -3.89
N THR A 25 1.26 -0.52 -4.36
CA THR A 25 1.69 -1.00 -5.68
C THR A 25 0.58 -1.76 -6.39
N GLU A 26 0.45 -1.51 -7.70
CA GLU A 26 -0.24 -2.43 -8.62
C GLU A 26 0.79 -3.28 -9.34
N THR A 27 0.43 -4.52 -9.67
CA THR A 27 1.39 -5.55 -10.12
C THR A 27 0.86 -6.34 -11.32
N THR A 28 1.76 -7.00 -12.05
CA THR A 28 1.37 -7.90 -13.15
C THR A 28 0.47 -9.07 -12.68
N GLY A 29 0.52 -9.38 -11.38
CA GLY A 29 -0.16 -10.49 -10.71
C GLY A 29 0.31 -10.63 -9.26
N VAL A 30 -0.04 -11.74 -8.60
CA VAL A 30 0.22 -11.96 -7.16
C VAL A 30 1.28 -13.04 -6.86
N GLY A 31 1.82 -13.68 -7.90
CA GLY A 31 2.68 -14.85 -7.86
C GLY A 31 4.16 -14.56 -7.61
N ARG A 32 4.98 -15.60 -7.87
CA ARG A 32 6.43 -15.59 -7.57
C ARG A 32 7.26 -14.77 -8.57
N PHE A 33 6.73 -14.52 -9.76
CA PHE A 33 7.43 -13.88 -10.87
C PHE A 33 6.76 -12.60 -11.34
N ASP A 34 5.86 -12.07 -10.52
CA ASP A 34 5.14 -10.85 -10.83
C ASP A 34 5.95 -9.61 -10.44
N GLU A 35 5.69 -8.53 -11.16
CA GLU A 35 6.44 -7.29 -11.12
C GLU A 35 5.52 -6.12 -10.76
N VAL A 36 6.08 -5.07 -10.16
CA VAL A 36 5.38 -3.79 -9.95
C VAL A 36 5.17 -3.10 -11.29
N ILE A 37 3.94 -2.65 -11.55
CA ILE A 37 3.52 -1.92 -12.76
C ILE A 37 2.96 -0.53 -12.46
N GLU A 38 2.61 -0.24 -11.21
CA GLU A 38 2.29 1.10 -10.72
C GLU A 38 2.77 1.20 -9.28
N ILE A 39 3.29 2.37 -8.89
CA ILE A 39 3.68 2.67 -7.52
C ILE A 39 3.25 4.09 -7.15
N ALA A 40 2.75 4.25 -5.93
CA ALA A 40 2.53 5.56 -5.35
C ALA A 40 3.10 5.63 -3.93
N VAL A 41 3.64 6.79 -3.59
CA VAL A 41 4.17 7.10 -2.27
C VAL A 41 3.71 8.50 -1.86
N LEU A 42 2.98 8.59 -0.76
CA LEU A 42 2.45 9.83 -0.20
C LEU A 42 3.05 10.06 1.19
N ASP A 43 3.31 11.31 1.57
CA ASP A 43 3.61 11.61 2.96
C ASP A 43 2.34 11.62 3.84
N ALA A 44 2.51 11.77 5.16
CA ALA A 44 1.40 11.76 6.10
C ALA A 44 0.37 12.89 5.91
N SER A 45 0.69 13.93 5.13
CA SER A 45 -0.23 15.01 4.77
C SER A 45 -1.02 14.75 3.48
N GLY A 46 -0.73 13.65 2.78
CA GLY A 46 -1.34 13.32 1.49
C GLY A 46 -0.61 13.94 0.29
N ARG A 47 0.56 14.57 0.50
CA ARG A 47 1.37 15.05 -0.62
C ARG A 47 2.03 13.86 -1.31
N VAL A 48 1.80 13.74 -2.62
CA VAL A 48 2.44 12.76 -3.49
C VAL A 48 3.94 13.06 -3.59
N LEU A 49 4.78 12.11 -3.21
CA LEU A 49 6.24 12.18 -3.30
C LEU A 49 6.77 11.38 -4.50
N LEU A 50 6.07 10.32 -4.88
CA LEU A 50 6.32 9.50 -6.06
C LEU A 50 4.99 8.95 -6.56
N GLN A 51 4.74 9.03 -7.86
CA GLN A 51 3.64 8.33 -8.52
C GLN A 51 4.08 8.01 -9.93
N SER A 52 4.12 6.72 -10.28
CA SER A 52 4.60 6.29 -11.60
C SER A 52 3.98 4.96 -12.01
N LEU A 53 3.65 4.86 -13.29
CA LEU A 53 3.58 3.55 -13.96
C LEU A 53 4.99 2.98 -14.09
N VAL A 54 5.10 1.67 -14.26
CA VAL A 54 6.36 0.95 -14.47
C VAL A 54 6.18 0.01 -15.64
N GLN A 55 7.11 0.04 -16.59
CA GLN A 55 7.13 -0.93 -17.69
C GLN A 55 7.59 -2.29 -17.15
N PRO A 56 6.75 -3.34 -17.16
CA PRO A 56 7.16 -4.68 -16.73
C PRO A 56 7.99 -5.37 -17.80
N THR A 57 8.73 -6.42 -17.41
CA THR A 57 9.44 -7.29 -18.35
C THR A 57 8.57 -8.46 -18.84
N ARG A 58 7.39 -8.64 -18.25
CA ARG A 58 6.43 -9.71 -18.54
C ARG A 58 5.02 -9.15 -18.78
N PRO A 59 4.16 -9.88 -19.51
CA PRO A 59 2.77 -9.46 -19.71
C PRO A 59 1.97 -9.40 -18.40
N VAL A 60 1.06 -8.43 -18.30
CA VAL A 60 0.11 -8.35 -17.18
C VAL A 60 -0.91 -9.49 -17.26
N HIS A 61 -1.17 -10.16 -16.14
CA HIS A 61 -2.15 -11.23 -16.09
C HIS A 61 -3.56 -10.68 -16.37
N PRO A 62 -4.41 -11.35 -17.18
CA PRO A 62 -5.76 -10.87 -17.46
C PRO A 62 -6.64 -10.67 -16.21
N GLU A 63 -6.36 -11.38 -15.13
CA GLU A 63 -7.02 -11.18 -13.84
C GLU A 63 -6.60 -9.87 -13.16
N ALA A 64 -5.33 -9.50 -13.23
CA ALA A 64 -4.83 -8.23 -12.69
C ALA A 64 -5.40 -7.05 -13.51
N VAL A 65 -5.41 -7.15 -14.85
CA VAL A 65 -6.05 -6.15 -15.72
C VAL A 65 -7.52 -5.92 -15.35
N ARG A 66 -8.27 -6.98 -15.00
CA ARG A 66 -9.68 -6.83 -14.56
C ARG A 66 -9.84 -6.08 -13.24
N ILE A 67 -8.78 -5.99 -12.43
CA ILE A 67 -8.78 -5.34 -11.12
C ILE A 67 -8.36 -3.88 -11.26
N HIS A 68 -7.15 -3.61 -11.78
CA HIS A 68 -6.55 -2.27 -11.82
C HIS A 68 -6.69 -1.57 -13.18
N GLY A 69 -7.11 -2.28 -14.24
CA GLY A 69 -7.40 -1.71 -15.56
C GLY A 69 -6.18 -1.38 -16.44
N LEU A 70 -4.95 -1.62 -15.98
CA LEU A 70 -3.72 -1.27 -16.70
C LEU A 70 -3.38 -2.37 -17.72
N THR A 71 -3.27 -1.99 -18.98
CA THR A 71 -2.94 -2.88 -20.09
C THR A 71 -1.46 -2.81 -20.46
N ASP A 72 -0.94 -3.87 -21.11
CA ASP A 72 0.43 -3.87 -21.63
C ASP A 72 0.70 -2.68 -22.59
N ALA A 73 -0.32 -2.22 -23.32
CA ALA A 73 -0.21 -1.09 -24.24
C ALA A 73 0.02 0.24 -23.50
N GLU A 74 -0.64 0.44 -22.35
CA GLU A 74 -0.43 1.63 -21.50
C GLU A 74 0.96 1.60 -20.84
N LEU A 75 1.40 0.41 -20.42
CA LEU A 75 2.68 0.21 -19.73
C LEU A 75 3.89 0.24 -20.68
N ALA A 76 3.70 0.01 -21.98
CA ALA A 76 4.78 -0.04 -22.96
C ALA A 76 5.60 1.26 -23.08
N ARG A 77 5.02 2.39 -22.65
CA ARG A 77 5.69 3.72 -22.64
C ARG A 77 6.04 4.21 -21.24
N ALA A 78 5.76 3.43 -20.21
CA ALA A 78 6.10 3.75 -18.84
C ALA A 78 7.62 3.69 -18.63
N PRO A 79 8.18 4.38 -17.62
CA PRO A 79 9.58 4.22 -17.27
C PRO A 79 9.88 2.79 -16.80
N ALA A 80 11.07 2.29 -17.13
CA ALA A 80 11.54 1.02 -16.62
C ALA A 80 11.83 1.10 -15.11
N TRP A 81 11.71 -0.04 -14.41
CA TRP A 81 11.91 -0.13 -12.96
C TRP A 81 13.19 0.56 -12.44
N PRO A 82 14.38 0.46 -13.07
CA PRO A 82 15.58 1.13 -12.55
C PRO A 82 15.48 2.65 -12.44
N MET A 83 14.63 3.31 -13.24
CA MET A 83 14.38 4.75 -13.13
C MET A 83 13.52 5.04 -11.91
N VAL A 84 12.36 4.39 -11.81
CA VAL A 84 11.41 4.54 -10.70
C VAL A 84 12.03 4.14 -9.36
N TYR A 85 12.84 3.08 -9.36
CA TYR A 85 13.60 2.63 -8.19
C TYR A 85 14.54 3.72 -7.63
N ARG A 86 15.20 4.50 -8.49
CA ARG A 86 16.08 5.60 -8.03
C ARG A 86 15.29 6.69 -7.33
N GLU A 87 14.10 7.01 -7.83
CA GLU A 87 13.18 7.96 -7.22
C GLU A 87 12.65 7.42 -5.89
N LEU A 88 12.23 6.16 -5.86
CA LEU A 88 11.80 5.47 -4.64
C LEU A 88 12.90 5.50 -3.57
N LEU A 89 14.15 5.18 -3.91
CA LEU A 89 15.28 5.28 -2.98
C LEU A 89 15.50 6.71 -2.47
N ALA A 90 15.29 7.72 -3.31
CA ALA A 90 15.40 9.11 -2.87
C ALA A 90 14.34 9.47 -1.85
N VAL A 91 13.10 9.03 -2.06
CA VAL A 91 12.02 9.18 -1.09
C VAL A 91 12.34 8.43 0.20
N LEU A 92 12.70 7.15 0.14
CA LEU A 92 12.93 6.32 1.33
C LEU A 92 14.14 6.75 2.18
N ARG A 93 15.12 7.46 1.60
CA ARG A 93 16.21 8.09 2.38
C ARG A 93 15.70 9.20 3.29
N SER A 94 14.70 9.97 2.86
CA SER A 94 14.08 11.03 3.65
C SER A 94 12.91 10.53 4.50
N PHE A 95 12.30 9.43 4.09
CA PHE A 95 11.13 8.82 4.72
C PHE A 95 11.35 7.32 4.98
N PRO A 96 12.09 6.97 6.04
CA PRO A 96 12.50 5.59 6.28
C PRO A 96 11.39 4.70 6.83
N ILE A 97 10.23 5.23 7.19
CA ILE A 97 9.10 4.45 7.73
C ILE A 97 8.02 4.35 6.65
N VAL A 98 7.70 3.13 6.24
CA VAL A 98 6.68 2.87 5.21
C VAL A 98 5.47 2.20 5.83
N ILE A 99 4.30 2.76 5.58
CA ILE A 99 3.01 2.18 5.93
C ILE A 99 2.34 1.69 4.64
N ALA A 100 1.96 0.43 4.59
CA ALA A 100 1.21 -0.14 3.46
C ALA A 100 0.05 -1.01 3.97
N TYR A 101 -1.01 -1.11 3.16
CA TYR A 101 -2.13 -1.99 3.46
C TYR A 101 -1.82 -3.37 2.90
N ASN A 102 -1.51 -4.33 3.79
CA ASN A 102 -0.90 -5.62 3.42
C ASN A 102 0.59 -5.53 3.03
N ALA A 103 1.37 -4.72 3.78
CA ALA A 103 2.79 -4.43 3.53
C ALA A 103 3.74 -5.59 3.13
N ASP A 104 3.49 -6.83 3.57
CA ASP A 104 4.32 -7.97 3.15
C ASP A 104 4.19 -8.25 1.64
N PHE A 105 3.04 -7.91 1.04
CA PHE A 105 2.80 -8.00 -0.39
C PHE A 105 3.67 -6.99 -1.15
N ASP A 106 3.53 -5.69 -0.89
CA ASP A 106 4.31 -4.64 -1.56
C ASP A 106 5.81 -4.85 -1.38
N ARG A 107 6.25 -5.13 -0.14
CA ARG A 107 7.65 -5.41 0.16
C ARG A 107 8.20 -6.55 -0.70
N ARG A 108 7.43 -7.64 -0.85
CA ARG A 108 7.81 -8.79 -1.64
C ARG A 108 7.86 -8.46 -3.13
N LEU A 109 6.86 -7.77 -3.67
CA LEU A 109 6.77 -7.45 -5.10
C LEU A 109 7.85 -6.44 -5.51
N ILE A 110 8.13 -5.44 -4.67
CA ILE A 110 9.28 -4.53 -4.86
C ILE A 110 10.58 -5.33 -4.87
N ALA A 111 10.77 -6.28 -3.96
CA ALA A 111 11.99 -7.09 -3.91
C ALA A 111 12.13 -8.03 -5.12
N GLN A 112 11.03 -8.63 -5.57
CA GLN A 112 10.99 -9.45 -6.80
C GLN A 112 11.36 -8.62 -8.02
N THR A 113 10.73 -7.46 -8.18
CA THR A 113 11.01 -6.52 -9.29
C THR A 113 12.47 -6.04 -9.23
N CYS A 114 13.00 -5.73 -8.05
CA CYS A 114 14.44 -5.42 -7.90
C CYS A 114 15.32 -6.59 -8.36
N GLY A 115 14.97 -7.82 -7.99
CA GLY A 115 15.66 -9.04 -8.40
C GLY A 115 15.74 -9.20 -9.93
N GLU A 116 14.63 -9.00 -10.64
CA GLU A 116 14.60 -9.13 -12.11
C GLU A 116 15.43 -8.06 -12.83
N HIS A 117 15.72 -6.94 -12.15
CA HIS A 117 16.58 -5.88 -12.65
C HIS A 117 18.00 -5.88 -12.06
N GLY A 118 18.38 -6.89 -11.28
CA GLY A 118 19.71 -6.98 -10.66
C GLY A 118 19.99 -5.87 -9.64
N LEU A 119 18.94 -5.34 -8.99
CA LEU A 119 19.01 -4.27 -8.01
C LEU A 119 18.79 -4.82 -6.59
N PRO A 120 19.42 -4.23 -5.56
CA PRO A 120 19.15 -4.61 -4.18
C PRO A 120 17.77 -4.09 -3.73
N PRO A 121 16.97 -4.89 -3.00
CA PRO A 121 15.70 -4.41 -2.46
C PRO A 121 15.92 -3.30 -1.43
N PRO A 122 15.07 -2.27 -1.37
CA PRO A 122 15.14 -1.28 -0.31
C PRO A 122 14.67 -1.89 1.03
N GLU A 123 15.28 -1.44 2.13
CA GLU A 123 14.99 -1.94 3.48
C GLU A 123 14.49 -0.83 4.43
N PRO A 124 13.36 -0.17 4.15
CA PRO A 124 12.74 0.74 5.12
C PRO A 124 12.11 -0.03 6.29
N ASP A 125 11.74 0.70 7.35
CA ASP A 125 10.94 0.17 8.46
C ASP A 125 9.47 0.02 8.03
N TRP A 126 9.09 -1.20 7.66
CA TRP A 126 7.75 -1.52 7.15
C TRP A 126 6.74 -1.74 8.29
N HIS A 127 5.58 -1.09 8.19
CA HIS A 127 4.42 -1.32 9.05
C HIS A 127 3.19 -1.67 8.21
N CYS A 128 2.36 -2.58 8.73
CA CYS A 128 1.18 -3.08 8.03
C CYS A 128 -0.11 -2.51 8.64
N ALA A 129 -0.76 -1.59 7.94
CA ALA A 129 -2.01 -0.96 8.40
C ALA A 129 -3.16 -1.99 8.54
N MET A 130 -3.23 -2.99 7.65
CA MET A 130 -4.22 -4.06 7.69
C MET A 130 -4.20 -4.85 9.02
N ARG A 131 -3.00 -5.19 9.52
CA ARG A 131 -2.83 -5.88 10.80
C ARG A 131 -3.27 -5.00 11.97
N ARG A 132 -2.96 -3.71 11.90
CA ARG A 132 -3.31 -2.71 12.92
C ARG A 132 -4.80 -2.46 12.96
N PHE A 133 -5.44 -2.39 11.80
CA PHE A 133 -6.89 -2.28 11.72
C PHE A 133 -7.60 -3.51 12.28
N ALA A 134 -7.07 -4.72 12.06
CA ALA A 134 -7.63 -5.92 12.71
C ALA A 134 -7.47 -5.90 14.26
N GLU A 135 -6.38 -5.32 14.78
CA GLU A 135 -6.25 -5.05 16.23
C GLU A 135 -7.28 -3.98 16.70
N TYR A 136 -7.60 -2.99 15.86
CA TYR A 136 -8.55 -1.91 16.14
C TYR A 136 -10.02 -2.36 16.12
N ALA A 137 -10.43 -3.03 15.05
CA ALA A 137 -11.82 -3.36 14.75
C ALA A 137 -12.21 -4.80 15.09
N GLY A 138 -11.24 -5.65 15.44
CA GLY A 138 -11.44 -7.08 15.54
C GLY A 138 -11.52 -7.76 14.16
N PRO A 139 -11.81 -9.07 14.14
CA PRO A 139 -11.89 -9.83 12.89
C PRO A 139 -13.02 -9.32 11.98
N PRO A 140 -12.96 -9.63 10.67
CA PRO A 140 -14.10 -9.45 9.77
C PRO A 140 -15.33 -10.26 10.25
N PRO A 141 -16.52 -10.01 9.66
CA PRO A 141 -17.75 -10.75 9.97
C PRO A 141 -17.54 -12.27 10.01
N VAL A 142 -18.32 -12.97 10.84
CA VAL A 142 -18.12 -14.40 11.19
C VAL A 142 -18.24 -15.33 9.98
N ASP A 143 -18.95 -14.92 8.94
CA ASP A 143 -19.09 -15.62 7.66
C ASP A 143 -17.92 -15.38 6.70
N SER A 144 -16.93 -14.56 7.07
CA SER A 144 -15.72 -14.36 6.27
C SER A 144 -14.68 -15.45 6.53
N TRP A 145 -14.24 -16.12 5.46
CA TRP A 145 -13.08 -17.02 5.49
C TRP A 145 -11.74 -16.29 5.68
N ARG A 146 -11.73 -14.95 5.53
CA ARG A 146 -10.52 -14.13 5.60
C ARG A 146 -10.20 -13.77 7.04
N ARG A 147 -8.91 -13.68 7.35
CA ARG A 147 -8.42 -13.20 8.65
C ARG A 147 -8.45 -11.68 8.80
N TYR A 148 -8.45 -10.94 7.70
CA TYR A 148 -8.30 -9.49 7.67
C TYR A 148 -9.35 -8.86 6.73
N HIS A 149 -9.73 -7.61 7.04
CA HIS A 149 -10.61 -6.79 6.20
C HIS A 149 -9.87 -6.35 4.92
N ARG A 150 -10.58 -6.19 3.80
CA ARG A 150 -10.06 -5.40 2.66
C ARG A 150 -9.96 -3.92 3.04
N LEU A 151 -9.12 -3.16 2.33
CA LEU A 151 -8.99 -1.73 2.59
C LEU A 151 -10.34 -0.99 2.47
N ALA A 152 -11.10 -1.28 1.41
CA ALA A 152 -12.43 -0.70 1.21
C ALA A 152 -13.39 -1.01 2.38
N GLU A 153 -13.40 -2.25 2.87
CA GLU A 153 -14.20 -2.66 4.04
C GLU A 153 -13.76 -1.93 5.32
N ALA A 154 -12.44 -1.75 5.50
CA ALA A 154 -11.88 -1.03 6.63
C ALA A 154 -12.24 0.47 6.62
N LEU A 155 -12.24 1.10 5.44
CA LEU A 155 -12.65 2.49 5.24
C LEU A 155 -14.17 2.66 5.45
N GLU A 156 -14.96 1.73 4.93
CA GLU A 156 -16.43 1.72 5.09
C GLU A 156 -16.84 1.63 6.57
N ARG A 157 -16.09 0.87 7.39
CA ARG A 157 -16.27 0.83 8.84
C ARG A 157 -16.10 2.20 9.51
N PHE A 158 -15.46 3.18 8.90
CA PHE A 158 -15.42 4.56 9.37
C PHE A 158 -16.40 5.49 8.63
N GLY A 159 -17.12 4.97 7.64
CA GLY A 159 -17.97 5.74 6.73
C GLY A 159 -17.19 6.55 5.71
N LEU A 160 -15.97 6.11 5.37
CA LEU A 160 -15.12 6.73 4.36
C LEU A 160 -15.32 6.03 3.02
N SER A 161 -15.39 6.82 1.93
CA SER A 161 -15.43 6.30 0.57
C SER A 161 -14.03 5.96 0.08
N HIS A 162 -13.94 4.95 -0.81
CA HIS A 162 -12.70 4.57 -1.48
C HIS A 162 -12.85 4.66 -3.01
N PRO A 163 -12.92 5.88 -3.58
CA PRO A 163 -13.03 6.07 -5.02
C PRO A 163 -11.76 5.61 -5.73
N ASP A 164 -11.90 5.18 -7.00
CA ASP A 164 -10.78 4.76 -7.85
C ASP A 164 -9.91 3.65 -7.22
N SER A 165 -10.52 2.76 -6.43
CA SER A 165 -9.87 1.59 -5.83
C SER A 165 -9.15 0.76 -6.90
N HIS A 166 -8.00 0.17 -6.54
CA HIS A 166 -7.10 -0.54 -7.47
C HIS A 166 -6.31 0.39 -8.39
N ARG A 167 -5.98 1.57 -7.87
CA ARG A 167 -4.94 2.45 -8.37
C ARG A 167 -4.01 2.76 -7.22
N ALA A 168 -2.70 2.68 -7.45
CA ALA A 168 -1.74 2.78 -6.35
C ALA A 168 -1.89 4.07 -5.54
N ALA A 169 -2.14 5.21 -6.20
CA ALA A 169 -2.31 6.49 -5.51
C ALA A 169 -3.59 6.53 -4.65
N ALA A 170 -4.69 5.98 -5.15
CA ALA A 170 -5.95 5.91 -4.41
C ALA A 170 -5.82 4.96 -3.21
N ASP A 171 -5.23 3.78 -3.40
CA ASP A 171 -5.08 2.78 -2.34
C ASP A 171 -4.08 3.23 -1.25
N ALA A 172 -2.99 3.92 -1.62
CA ALA A 172 -2.08 4.54 -0.67
C ALA A 172 -2.76 5.68 0.12
N GLU A 173 -3.59 6.50 -0.52
CA GLU A 173 -4.40 7.53 0.13
C GLU A 173 -5.47 6.93 1.06
N GLY A 174 -6.14 5.86 0.63
CA GLY A 174 -7.08 5.11 1.46
C GLY A 174 -6.39 4.52 2.70
N CYS A 175 -5.19 3.96 2.54
CA CYS A 175 -4.37 3.51 3.66
C CYS A 175 -4.04 4.67 4.63
N ARG A 176 -3.71 5.85 4.09
CA ARG A 176 -3.46 7.07 4.89
C ARG A 176 -4.69 7.48 5.69
N GLU A 177 -5.84 7.61 5.04
CA GLU A 177 -7.10 8.00 5.68
C GLU A 177 -7.54 7.01 6.77
N LEU A 178 -7.32 5.71 6.53
CA LEU A 178 -7.57 4.68 7.54
C LEU A 178 -6.72 4.89 8.81
N VAL A 179 -5.43 5.19 8.66
CA VAL A 179 -4.54 5.47 9.79
C VAL A 179 -4.94 6.75 10.52
N HIS A 180 -5.32 7.80 9.78
CA HIS A 180 -5.86 9.04 10.35
C HIS A 180 -7.15 8.79 11.15
N ALA A 181 -8.06 7.98 10.64
CA ALA A 181 -9.30 7.61 11.33
C ALA A 181 -9.03 6.85 12.64
N MET A 182 -8.11 5.87 12.62
CA MET A 182 -7.69 5.14 13.82
C MET A 182 -7.02 6.05 14.84
N ALA A 183 -6.16 6.98 14.41
CA ALA A 183 -5.45 7.91 15.29
C ALA A 183 -6.39 8.88 16.02
N ARG A 184 -7.48 9.29 15.35
CA ARG A 184 -8.57 10.10 15.91
C ARG A 184 -9.48 9.31 16.85
N GLY A 185 -9.35 7.99 16.90
CA GLY A 185 -10.20 7.13 17.72
C GLY A 185 -11.66 7.14 17.28
N LEU A 186 -11.91 7.27 15.97
CA LEU A 186 -13.28 7.32 15.46
C LEU A 186 -14.04 6.02 15.80
N PRO A 187 -15.34 6.10 16.13
CA PRO A 187 -16.14 4.90 16.33
C PRO A 187 -16.35 4.17 15.00
N LEU A 188 -16.43 2.84 15.06
CA LEU A 188 -16.73 2.01 13.90
C LEU A 188 -18.24 2.00 13.66
N ARG A 189 -18.63 2.03 12.39
CA ARG A 189 -19.99 1.80 11.89
C ARG A 189 -20.23 0.29 11.75
N PHE A 190 -21.46 -0.12 12.00
CA PHE A 190 -21.94 -1.50 11.89
C PHE A 190 -22.82 -1.66 10.65
#